data_AF-A0A2J6RAQ6-F1
#
_entry.id   AF-A0A2J6RAQ6-F1
#
_cell.length_a   1.000
_cell.length_b   1.000
_cell.length_c   1.000
_cell.angle_alpha   90.00
_cell.angle_beta   90.00
_cell.angle_gamma   90.00
#
_symmetry.space_group_name_H-M   'P 1'
#
loop_
_entity.id
_entity.type
_entity.pdbx_description
1 polymer ?
#
loop_
_entity_poly.entity_id
_entity_poly.type
_entity_poly.pdbx_seq_one_letter_code
_entity_poly.pdbx_strand_id
1 'polypeptide(L)'
;MAPPYHFGVEIEFCVAFVFPKDAELPDKTETRKLRFNLDTADSESSSEDSSEKGPTEHFSTSSTGSNVKKERAMYKKMNVSAQFTPAMQKDIADTLVQAGFPAFSSFEGPEGFVSFAERDFQRWSVDTDGSIEPPLLSPYVWAPIELISPAMEFNLENLETVRKVYNLITSTYVTHNGPTTGLHVHVSAGIGTAFRLETLQSLFAFLYAFEPQISTLHPARRQRNVTFCDSIRRRTDFVSEWWEDHGVLPTVFQGVTELLKKEPTLNLLAAVRVEQNDKATRYNPSNLAWFLEQPPGNRNPPTIEFRQHEGTLDAGRVVNWIRTVVGIVNFVDTAELDSLSYLLRKAGDEKWQKEGGDGDAEQLQKFGPIPAEGNFTIIDLFRFMQLDDLATFYSNAIHEVLGVPPISRTQRWLWEYEQQWAQRRITDEEFQRQHEMRLLWEQSLNSALAQQDGSTFDFNPDDEMWPVRIPIERSATNHSGFTLHANHQFDFTPQQLIELSSGSSSNEPDNPSEGSSHEPTQSEVEEIELEEIIGLLEKEDDEEDLYSAD
;
A
#
# COMPACT_ATOMS: atom_id res chain seq x y z
N MET A 1 15.59 12.62 23.56
CA MET A 1 14.82 11.35 23.58
C MET A 1 13.73 11.52 22.56
N ALA A 2 13.58 10.59 21.61
CA ALA A 2 12.47 10.62 20.66
C ALA A 2 11.13 10.64 21.41
N PRO A 3 10.13 11.38 20.94
CA PRO A 3 8.80 11.36 21.56
C PRO A 3 8.25 9.93 21.52
N PRO A 4 7.45 9.50 22.52
CA PRO A 4 6.89 8.17 22.49
C PRO A 4 5.84 8.10 21.36
N TYR A 5 6.20 7.48 20.25
CA TYR A 5 5.25 7.22 19.17
C TYR A 5 4.05 6.45 19.70
N HIS A 6 2.89 6.70 19.11
CA HIS A 6 1.70 5.93 19.37
C HIS A 6 1.36 5.11 18.14
N PHE A 7 0.71 3.97 18.37
CA PHE A 7 0.20 3.11 17.31
C PHE A 7 -1.24 2.69 17.58
N GLY A 8 -1.99 2.49 16.50
CA GLY A 8 -3.27 1.78 16.48
C GLY A 8 -3.18 0.63 15.48
N VAL A 9 -3.93 -0.45 15.70
CA VAL A 9 -4.00 -1.58 14.78
C VAL A 9 -5.44 -1.90 14.44
N GLU A 10 -5.72 -2.05 13.16
CA GLU A 10 -7.01 -2.47 12.60
C GLU A 10 -6.81 -3.82 11.92
N ILE A 11 -7.63 -4.81 12.30
CA ILE A 11 -7.59 -6.13 11.68
C ILE A 11 -8.97 -6.52 11.15
N GLU A 12 -8.97 -6.94 9.89
CA GLU A 12 -10.13 -7.45 9.20
C GLU A 12 -10.15 -8.98 9.24
N PHE A 13 -11.30 -9.56 9.58
CA PHE A 13 -11.50 -11.01 9.57
C PHE A 13 -12.99 -11.37 9.48
N CYS A 14 -13.30 -12.62 9.15
CA CYS A 14 -14.64 -13.15 9.30
C CYS A 14 -14.77 -13.96 10.58
N VAL A 15 -15.94 -13.88 11.22
CA VAL A 15 -16.33 -14.77 12.33
C VAL A 15 -17.46 -15.68 11.88
N ALA A 16 -17.32 -16.98 12.11
CA ALA A 16 -18.33 -17.97 11.75
C ALA A 16 -19.47 -18.04 12.78
N PHE A 17 -20.66 -18.32 12.27
CA PHE A 17 -21.83 -18.65 13.07
C PHE A 17 -22.70 -19.70 12.38
N VAL A 18 -23.59 -20.33 13.17
CA VAL A 18 -24.54 -21.33 12.71
C VAL A 18 -25.96 -20.80 12.82
N PHE A 19 -26.70 -20.90 11.72
CA PHE A 19 -28.11 -20.50 11.63
C PHE A 19 -28.91 -21.55 10.84
N PRO A 20 -30.17 -21.85 11.22
CA PRO A 20 -30.89 -21.36 12.40
C PRO A 20 -30.29 -21.85 13.73
N LYS A 21 -30.69 -21.22 14.85
CA LYS A 21 -30.13 -21.48 16.19
C LYS A 21 -30.32 -22.92 16.69
N ASP A 22 -31.11 -23.74 16.02
CA ASP A 22 -31.36 -25.16 16.29
C ASP A 22 -30.64 -26.11 15.32
N ALA A 23 -29.97 -25.59 14.29
CA ALA A 23 -29.21 -26.42 13.35
C ALA A 23 -28.09 -27.20 14.05
N GLU A 24 -27.78 -28.41 13.56
CA GLU A 24 -26.62 -29.16 14.02
C GLU A 24 -25.32 -28.41 13.66
N LEU A 25 -24.31 -28.51 14.52
CA LEU A 25 -23.00 -27.94 14.20
C LEU A 25 -22.37 -28.73 13.04
N PRO A 26 -21.82 -28.05 12.02
CA PRO A 26 -21.07 -28.70 10.95
C PRO A 26 -19.91 -29.57 11.47
N ASP A 27 -19.18 -29.06 12.46
CA ASP A 27 -18.18 -29.81 13.22
C ASP A 27 -18.67 -29.99 14.66
N LYS A 28 -18.91 -31.24 15.07
CA LYS A 28 -19.40 -31.57 16.42
C LYS A 28 -18.31 -31.48 17.49
N THR A 29 -17.04 -31.37 17.08
CA THR A 29 -15.88 -31.24 17.97
C THR A 29 -15.48 -29.80 18.21
N GLU A 30 -16.05 -28.85 17.44
CA GLU A 30 -15.77 -27.43 17.61
C GLU A 30 -16.28 -26.93 18.97
N THR A 31 -15.36 -26.40 19.78
CA THR A 31 -15.65 -25.88 21.12
C THR A 31 -15.77 -24.36 21.15
N ARG A 32 -15.34 -23.68 20.10
CA ARG A 32 -15.42 -22.23 19.97
C ARG A 32 -16.85 -21.78 19.73
N LYS A 33 -17.08 -20.49 19.98
CA LYS A 33 -18.41 -19.89 19.92
C LYS A 33 -18.89 -19.75 18.48
N LEU A 34 -20.07 -20.30 18.21
CA LEU A 34 -20.74 -20.31 16.90
C LEU A 34 -22.21 -19.85 16.96
N ARG A 35 -22.71 -19.53 18.15
CA ARG A 35 -24.11 -19.14 18.36
C ARG A 35 -24.16 -17.84 19.14
N PHE A 36 -24.93 -16.90 18.61
CA PHE A 36 -25.09 -15.55 19.11
C PHE A 36 -26.58 -15.31 19.38
N ASN A 37 -26.88 -14.55 20.42
CA ASN A 37 -28.25 -14.19 20.75
C ASN A 37 -28.58 -12.87 20.06
N LEU A 38 -29.59 -12.88 19.18
CA LEU A 38 -30.17 -11.65 18.65
C LEU A 38 -30.97 -10.97 19.77
N ASP A 39 -30.71 -9.69 20.03
CA ASP A 39 -31.63 -8.89 20.85
C ASP A 39 -32.87 -8.58 20.02
N THR A 40 -34.06 -8.60 20.63
CA THR A 40 -35.34 -8.40 19.92
C THR A 40 -35.45 -7.03 19.25
N ALA A 41 -34.69 -6.03 19.70
CA ALA A 41 -34.61 -4.70 19.09
C ALA A 41 -33.85 -4.67 17.75
N ASP A 42 -32.88 -5.57 17.55
CA ASP A 42 -32.07 -5.64 16.31
C ASP A 42 -32.86 -6.23 15.13
N SER A 43 -34.00 -6.87 15.40
CA SER A 43 -34.87 -7.45 14.38
C SER A 43 -35.73 -6.42 13.64
N GLU A 44 -35.94 -5.23 14.20
CA GLU A 44 -36.86 -4.22 13.66
C GLU A 44 -36.16 -3.17 12.77
N SER A 45 -34.87 -2.90 12.97
CA SER A 45 -34.10 -1.89 12.24
C SER A 45 -33.73 -2.27 10.79
N SER A 46 -33.84 -3.54 10.41
CA SER A 46 -33.50 -4.03 9.06
C SER A 46 -34.69 -4.09 8.09
N SER A 47 -35.87 -3.61 8.51
CA SER A 47 -37.13 -3.82 7.79
C SER A 47 -37.58 -2.69 6.85
N GLU A 48 -36.93 -1.51 6.86
CA GLU A 48 -37.47 -0.33 6.15
C GLU A 48 -36.91 -0.03 4.74
N ASP A 49 -35.87 -0.71 4.24
CA ASP A 49 -35.27 -0.34 2.94
C ASP A 49 -35.30 -1.42 1.84
N SER A 50 -36.35 -2.24 1.78
CA SER A 50 -36.57 -3.14 0.63
C SER A 50 -37.96 -2.99 0.02
N SER A 51 -38.17 -1.85 -0.64
CA SER A 51 -39.29 -1.64 -1.56
C SER A 51 -38.88 -1.73 -3.04
N GLU A 52 -38.13 -2.77 -3.42
CA GLU A 52 -38.06 -3.18 -4.83
C GLU A 52 -38.84 -4.48 -5.07
N LYS A 53 -39.96 -4.32 -5.79
CA LYS A 53 -40.80 -5.42 -6.28
C LYS A 53 -40.02 -6.25 -7.32
N GLY A 54 -39.72 -7.50 -6.99
CA GLY A 54 -39.28 -8.53 -7.93
C GLY A 54 -40.27 -9.69 -8.04
N PRO A 55 -40.39 -10.36 -9.21
CA PRO A 55 -41.58 -11.11 -9.60
C PRO A 55 -41.72 -12.47 -8.90
N THR A 56 -42.97 -12.83 -8.62
CA THR A 56 -43.39 -14.14 -8.15
C THR A 56 -43.25 -15.19 -9.25
N GLU A 57 -42.32 -16.13 -9.09
CA GLU A 57 -42.36 -17.41 -9.81
C GLU A 57 -42.49 -18.57 -8.81
N HIS A 58 -43.55 -19.34 -8.99
CA HIS A 58 -43.73 -20.66 -8.40
C HIS A 58 -42.74 -21.64 -9.04
N PHE A 59 -42.21 -22.65 -8.31
CA PHE A 59 -42.29 -24.08 -8.69
C PHE A 59 -41.46 -25.04 -7.79
N SER A 60 -42.17 -26.09 -7.36
CA SER A 60 -41.84 -27.54 -7.30
C SER A 60 -40.54 -28.08 -6.67
N THR A 61 -40.77 -29.14 -5.88
CA THR A 61 -39.85 -29.94 -5.08
C THR A 61 -39.19 -31.08 -5.88
N SER A 62 -37.88 -31.28 -5.75
CA SER A 62 -37.24 -32.61 -5.57
C SER A 62 -35.70 -32.59 -5.54
N SER A 63 -35.18 -33.52 -4.72
CA SER A 63 -33.84 -34.15 -4.69
C SER A 63 -32.65 -33.41 -4.02
N THR A 64 -31.91 -34.23 -3.28
CA THR A 64 -31.12 -34.00 -2.06
C THR A 64 -29.76 -33.31 -2.24
N GLY A 65 -29.37 -32.99 -3.48
CA GLY A 65 -28.22 -32.12 -3.78
C GLY A 65 -28.58 -30.63 -3.93
N SER A 66 -29.87 -30.33 -4.09
CA SER A 66 -30.36 -28.96 -4.30
C SER A 66 -30.60 -28.17 -3.01
N ASN A 67 -30.69 -28.84 -1.86
CA ASN A 67 -31.04 -28.20 -0.59
C ASN A 67 -29.95 -27.24 -0.09
N VAL A 68 -28.67 -27.61 -0.12
CA VAL A 68 -27.59 -26.72 0.36
C VAL A 68 -27.48 -25.46 -0.51
N LYS A 69 -27.63 -25.59 -1.84
CA LYS A 69 -27.65 -24.42 -2.75
C LYS A 69 -28.91 -23.56 -2.57
N LYS A 70 -30.08 -24.17 -2.29
CA LYS A 70 -31.34 -23.46 -2.04
C LYS A 70 -31.39 -22.77 -0.67
N GLU A 71 -30.88 -23.41 0.38
CA GLU A 71 -30.70 -22.81 1.71
C GLU A 71 -29.68 -21.67 1.66
N ARG A 72 -28.57 -21.84 0.93
CA ARG A 72 -27.59 -20.75 0.71
C ARG A 72 -28.17 -19.56 -0.06
N ALA A 73 -28.99 -19.81 -1.08
CA ALA A 73 -29.71 -18.76 -1.78
C ALA A 73 -30.73 -18.06 -0.86
N MET A 74 -31.37 -18.80 0.06
CA MET A 74 -32.25 -18.24 1.09
C MET A 74 -31.47 -17.34 2.08
N TYR A 75 -30.27 -17.71 2.52
CA TYR A 75 -29.46 -16.89 3.42
C TYR A 75 -28.94 -15.60 2.76
N LYS A 76 -28.56 -15.65 1.48
CA LYS A 76 -28.26 -14.43 0.69
C LYS A 76 -29.51 -13.55 0.50
N LYS A 77 -30.68 -14.15 0.31
CA LYS A 77 -31.95 -13.43 0.09
C LYS A 77 -32.53 -12.82 1.37
N MET A 78 -32.14 -13.33 2.55
CA MET A 78 -32.61 -12.88 3.87
C MET A 78 -31.63 -11.94 4.59
N ASN A 79 -30.49 -11.59 3.99
CA ASN A 79 -29.44 -10.76 4.60
C ASN A 79 -29.06 -11.20 6.04
N VAL A 80 -28.99 -12.53 6.26
CA VAL A 80 -28.81 -13.11 7.60
C VAL A 80 -27.51 -12.67 8.26
N SER A 81 -26.44 -12.48 7.48
CA SER A 81 -25.19 -11.94 8.02
C SER A 81 -25.42 -10.57 8.66
N ALA A 82 -26.05 -9.63 7.95
CA ALA A 82 -26.27 -8.28 8.48
C ALA A 82 -27.13 -8.25 9.74
N GLN A 83 -28.07 -9.19 9.90
CA GLN A 83 -28.87 -9.29 11.13
C GLN A 83 -28.07 -9.78 12.33
N PHE A 84 -27.09 -10.65 12.12
CA PHE A 84 -26.28 -11.24 13.18
C PHE A 84 -25.01 -10.43 13.49
N THR A 85 -24.52 -9.63 12.54
CA THR A 85 -23.30 -8.83 12.74
C THR A 85 -23.36 -7.96 14.01
N PRO A 86 -24.43 -7.20 14.30
CA PRO A 86 -24.50 -6.40 15.54
C PRO A 86 -24.39 -7.23 16.82
N ALA A 87 -25.10 -8.36 16.86
CA ALA A 87 -25.05 -9.29 17.99
C ALA A 87 -23.65 -9.89 18.18
N MET A 88 -22.93 -10.13 17.09
CA MET A 88 -21.56 -10.65 17.12
C MET A 88 -20.56 -9.60 17.59
N GLN A 89 -20.68 -8.36 17.13
CA GLN A 89 -19.81 -7.27 17.57
C GLN A 89 -19.98 -6.99 19.06
N LYS A 90 -21.23 -6.95 19.54
CA LYS A 90 -21.55 -6.83 20.98
C LYS A 90 -20.92 -7.96 21.79
N ASP A 91 -21.05 -9.19 21.30
CA ASP A 91 -20.49 -10.36 21.97
C ASP A 91 -18.96 -10.35 22.06
N ILE A 92 -18.29 -9.89 20.99
CA ILE A 92 -16.84 -9.71 20.97
C ILE A 92 -16.44 -8.61 21.94
N ALA A 93 -17.13 -7.45 21.94
CA ALA A 93 -16.87 -6.37 22.86
C ALA A 93 -17.04 -6.80 24.33
N ASP A 94 -18.13 -7.51 24.66
CA ASP A 94 -18.37 -8.06 25.99
C ASP A 94 -17.28 -9.05 26.41
N THR A 95 -16.80 -9.88 25.48
CA THR A 95 -15.72 -10.84 25.72
C THR A 95 -14.41 -10.13 26.05
N LEU A 96 -14.08 -9.05 25.33
CA LEU A 96 -12.91 -8.21 25.62
C LEU A 96 -13.03 -7.55 26.99
N VAL A 97 -14.19 -6.96 27.31
CA VAL A 97 -14.46 -6.31 28.60
C VAL A 97 -14.32 -7.30 29.77
N GLN A 98 -14.88 -8.51 29.64
CA GLN A 98 -14.75 -9.57 30.64
C GLN A 98 -13.30 -10.02 30.86
N ALA A 99 -12.46 -9.95 29.83
CA ALA A 99 -11.04 -10.23 29.92
C ALA A 99 -10.19 -9.04 30.41
N GLY A 100 -10.83 -7.90 30.73
CA GLY A 100 -10.16 -6.70 31.25
C GLY A 100 -9.68 -5.72 30.18
N PHE A 101 -10.10 -5.89 28.93
CA PHE A 101 -9.80 -4.95 27.83
C PHE A 101 -11.02 -4.06 27.58
N PRO A 102 -10.95 -2.74 27.84
CA PRO A 102 -12.04 -1.83 27.55
C PRO A 102 -12.42 -1.89 26.07
N ALA A 103 -13.67 -2.21 25.76
CA ALA A 103 -14.15 -2.35 24.39
C ALA A 103 -15.60 -1.87 24.24
N PHE A 104 -16.02 -1.62 23.00
CA PHE A 104 -17.40 -1.32 22.63
C PHE A 104 -17.71 -1.81 21.21
N SER A 105 -18.97 -2.13 20.95
CA SER A 105 -19.46 -2.36 19.59
C SER A 105 -19.83 -1.03 18.90
N SER A 106 -19.54 -0.89 17.60
CA SER A 106 -19.94 0.29 16.83
C SER A 106 -21.46 0.50 16.78
N PHE A 107 -22.27 -0.49 17.17
CA PHE A 107 -23.73 -0.42 17.24
C PHE A 107 -24.29 0.02 18.61
N GLU A 108 -23.46 0.37 19.61
CA GLU A 108 -23.92 0.77 20.95
C GLU A 108 -24.47 2.22 21.06
N GLY A 109 -24.53 2.98 19.95
CA GLY A 109 -25.02 4.36 19.95
C GLY A 109 -26.54 4.49 20.15
N PRO A 110 -27.06 5.66 20.60
CA PRO A 110 -28.50 5.89 20.80
C PRO A 110 -29.33 5.76 19.52
N GLU A 111 -28.71 5.82 18.34
CA GLU A 111 -29.32 5.58 17.02
C GLU A 111 -28.90 4.23 16.39
N GLY A 112 -28.27 3.34 17.14
CA GLY A 112 -27.75 2.05 16.63
C GLY A 112 -26.43 2.16 15.86
N PHE A 113 -25.75 3.31 15.91
CA PHE A 113 -24.40 3.50 15.38
C PHE A 113 -23.66 4.57 16.22
N VAL A 114 -22.38 4.35 16.51
CA VAL A 114 -21.47 5.35 17.10
C VAL A 114 -20.83 6.13 15.96
N SER A 115 -21.07 7.43 15.88
CA SER A 115 -20.48 8.24 14.81
C SER A 115 -18.95 8.27 14.94
N PHE A 116 -18.23 8.46 13.82
CA PHE A 116 -16.77 8.61 13.83
C PHE A 116 -16.29 9.71 14.79
N ALA A 117 -17.07 10.79 14.96
CA ALA A 117 -16.75 11.89 15.87
C ALA A 117 -16.88 11.51 17.37
N GLU A 118 -17.57 10.42 17.69
CA GLU A 118 -17.80 9.90 19.04
C GLU A 118 -16.92 8.69 19.38
N ARG A 119 -16.11 8.19 18.42
CA ARG A 119 -15.19 7.08 18.68
C ARG A 119 -14.22 7.44 19.80
N ASP A 120 -14.16 6.55 20.78
CA ASP A 120 -13.25 6.65 21.90
C ASP A 120 -11.96 5.88 21.59
N PHE A 121 -10.92 6.62 21.20
CA PHE A 121 -9.60 6.07 20.88
C PHE A 121 -8.86 5.49 22.09
N GLN A 122 -9.46 5.45 23.28
CA GLN A 122 -8.92 4.78 24.47
C GLN A 122 -9.46 3.36 24.66
N ARG A 123 -10.38 2.90 23.81
CA ARG A 123 -11.02 1.58 23.90
C ARG A 123 -10.92 0.82 22.59
N TRP A 124 -10.96 -0.51 22.67
CA TRP A 124 -11.10 -1.36 21.49
C TRP A 124 -12.47 -1.13 20.87
N SER A 125 -12.53 -1.01 19.54
CA SER A 125 -13.78 -0.90 18.80
C SER A 125 -13.96 -2.15 17.94
N VAL A 126 -15.18 -2.70 17.97
CA VAL A 126 -15.56 -3.81 17.10
C VAL A 126 -16.54 -3.28 16.06
N ASP A 127 -16.09 -3.23 14.81
CA ASP A 127 -16.82 -2.70 13.66
C ASP A 127 -17.04 -3.75 12.57
N THR A 128 -17.64 -3.34 11.46
CA THR A 128 -17.91 -4.15 10.26
C THR A 128 -17.19 -3.51 9.09
N ASP A 129 -16.45 -4.32 8.31
CA ASP A 129 -15.91 -3.86 7.03
C ASP A 129 -16.62 -4.56 5.87
N GLY A 130 -17.26 -3.75 5.01
CA GLY A 130 -18.05 -4.23 3.88
C GLY A 130 -17.24 -4.76 2.69
N SER A 131 -15.92 -4.56 2.67
CA SER A 131 -15.01 -5.08 1.64
C SER A 131 -14.55 -6.52 1.91
N ILE A 132 -14.79 -7.03 3.12
CA ILE A 132 -14.42 -8.40 3.48
C ILE A 132 -15.39 -9.41 2.86
N GLU A 133 -14.85 -10.32 2.04
CA GLU A 133 -15.60 -11.44 1.50
C GLU A 133 -15.48 -12.70 2.39
N PRO A 134 -16.60 -13.40 2.65
CA PRO A 134 -16.58 -14.64 3.41
C PRO A 134 -15.98 -15.79 2.58
N PRO A 135 -15.42 -16.84 3.23
CA PRO A 135 -14.85 -17.97 2.53
C PRO A 135 -15.89 -18.69 1.65
N LEU A 136 -15.50 -18.96 0.40
CA LEU A 136 -16.32 -19.71 -0.53
C LEU A 136 -16.53 -21.14 -0.04
N LEU A 137 -17.74 -21.67 -0.27
CA LEU A 137 -18.10 -23.07 -0.01
C LEU A 137 -18.00 -23.53 1.46
N SER A 138 -18.07 -22.62 2.43
CA SER A 138 -18.08 -22.97 3.86
C SER A 138 -19.42 -23.56 4.34
N PRO A 139 -19.41 -24.47 5.34
CA PRO A 139 -20.63 -24.92 6.02
C PRO A 139 -21.14 -23.92 7.08
N TYR A 140 -20.36 -22.88 7.38
CA TYR A 140 -20.75 -21.79 8.28
C TYR A 140 -21.30 -20.59 7.50
N VAL A 141 -22.08 -19.76 8.20
CA VAL A 141 -22.34 -18.37 7.79
C VAL A 141 -21.27 -17.51 8.45
N TRP A 142 -20.92 -16.38 7.84
CA TRP A 142 -19.79 -15.55 8.24
C TRP A 142 -20.23 -14.10 8.34
N ALA A 143 -19.84 -13.44 9.42
CA ALA A 143 -19.95 -11.99 9.56
C ALA A 143 -18.57 -11.36 9.35
N PRO A 144 -18.46 -10.29 8.54
CA PRO A 144 -17.24 -9.52 8.42
C PRO A 144 -17.06 -8.62 9.66
N ILE A 145 -15.89 -8.70 10.29
CA ILE A 145 -15.55 -7.97 11.51
C ILE A 145 -14.25 -7.21 11.27
N GLU A 146 -14.24 -5.96 11.70
CA GLU A 146 -13.04 -5.15 11.85
C GLU A 146 -12.81 -4.90 13.34
N LEU A 147 -11.64 -5.28 13.87
CA LEU A 147 -11.27 -5.02 15.26
C LEU A 147 -10.19 -3.95 15.30
N ILE A 148 -10.47 -2.87 16.00
CA ILE A 148 -9.64 -1.67 16.04
C ILE A 148 -9.14 -1.47 17.47
N SER A 149 -7.84 -1.32 17.64
CA SER A 149 -7.25 -1.07 18.96
C SER A 149 -7.41 0.39 19.40
N PRO A 150 -7.26 0.67 20.71
CA PRO A 150 -6.95 2.01 21.18
C PRO A 150 -5.68 2.57 20.50
N ALA A 151 -5.53 3.89 20.53
CA ALA A 151 -4.25 4.56 20.27
C ALA A 151 -3.34 4.33 21.49
N MET A 152 -2.36 3.45 21.34
CA MET A 152 -1.48 2.99 22.41
C MET A 152 -0.08 3.53 22.23
N GLU A 153 0.59 3.88 23.32
CA GLU A 153 2.02 4.18 23.30
C GLU A 153 2.82 2.96 22.82
N PHE A 154 3.85 3.17 22.00
CA PHE A 154 4.71 2.09 21.52
C PHE A 154 5.67 1.62 22.62
N ASN A 155 5.27 0.56 23.33
CA ASN A 155 6.08 -0.11 24.34
C ASN A 155 5.74 -1.60 24.45
N LEU A 156 6.57 -2.36 25.18
CA LEU A 156 6.42 -3.82 25.31
C LEU A 156 5.08 -4.24 25.95
N GLU A 157 4.56 -3.44 26.87
CA GLU A 157 3.29 -3.73 27.56
C GLU A 157 2.11 -3.66 26.58
N ASN A 158 2.04 -2.61 25.77
CA ASN A 158 0.98 -2.44 24.77
C ASN A 158 1.09 -3.45 23.62
N LEU A 159 2.31 -3.85 23.22
CA LEU A 159 2.50 -4.96 22.27
C LEU A 159 2.01 -6.30 22.84
N GLU A 160 2.21 -6.54 24.14
CA GLU A 160 1.65 -7.71 24.83
C GLU A 160 0.12 -7.64 24.94
N THR A 161 -0.46 -6.45 25.15
CA THR A 161 -1.92 -6.26 25.12
C THR A 161 -2.51 -6.67 23.78
N VAL A 162 -1.92 -6.23 22.65
CA VAL A 162 -2.33 -6.68 21.30
C VAL A 162 -2.26 -8.20 21.20
N ARG A 163 -1.16 -8.82 21.65
CA ARG A 163 -0.98 -10.27 21.60
C ARG A 163 -2.08 -11.01 22.37
N LYS A 164 -2.41 -10.56 23.59
CA LYS A 164 -3.46 -11.16 24.42
C LYS A 164 -4.84 -11.06 23.78
N VAL A 165 -5.18 -9.90 23.22
CA VAL A 165 -6.46 -9.69 22.54
C VAL A 165 -6.61 -10.63 21.35
N TYR A 166 -5.59 -10.74 20.50
CA TYR A 166 -5.66 -11.60 19.31
C TYR A 166 -5.72 -13.10 19.68
N ASN A 167 -4.99 -13.52 20.71
CA ASN A 167 -5.08 -14.88 21.25
C ASN A 167 -6.46 -15.16 21.86
N LEU A 168 -7.07 -14.18 22.54
CA LEU A 168 -8.42 -14.30 23.08
C LEU A 168 -9.45 -14.47 21.95
N ILE A 169 -9.37 -13.66 20.89
CA ILE A 169 -10.28 -13.77 19.74
C ILE A 169 -10.16 -15.14 19.08
N THR A 170 -8.94 -15.57 18.75
CA THR A 170 -8.70 -16.84 18.02
C THR A 170 -9.01 -18.09 18.84
N SER A 171 -8.89 -18.02 20.17
CA SER A 171 -9.27 -19.11 21.08
C SER A 171 -10.77 -19.14 21.40
N THR A 172 -11.47 -18.02 21.25
CA THR A 172 -12.91 -17.91 21.56
C THR A 172 -13.79 -18.14 20.34
N TYR A 173 -13.36 -17.68 19.16
CA TYR A 173 -14.17 -17.62 17.96
C TYR A 173 -13.58 -18.45 16.81
N VAL A 174 -14.46 -19.00 15.98
CA VAL A 174 -14.06 -19.58 14.69
C VAL A 174 -13.86 -18.43 13.70
N THR A 175 -12.62 -18.14 13.34
CA THR A 175 -12.25 -17.02 12.48
C THR A 175 -11.73 -17.46 11.12
N HIS A 176 -11.80 -16.56 10.13
CA HIS A 176 -11.20 -16.75 8.81
C HIS A 176 -10.62 -15.43 8.30
N ASN A 177 -9.38 -15.47 7.81
CA ASN A 177 -8.72 -14.33 7.18
C ASN A 177 -8.49 -14.68 5.70
N GLY A 178 -9.26 -14.05 4.83
CA GLY A 178 -9.30 -14.35 3.40
C GLY A 178 -8.38 -13.44 2.56
N PRO A 179 -8.43 -13.58 1.22
CA PRO A 179 -7.70 -12.68 0.32
C PRO A 179 -8.12 -11.21 0.42
N THR A 180 -9.35 -10.93 0.87
CA THR A 180 -9.90 -9.57 1.00
C THR A 180 -9.57 -8.91 2.32
N THR A 181 -9.09 -9.64 3.33
CA THR A 181 -8.78 -9.07 4.64
C THR A 181 -7.41 -8.40 4.66
N GLY A 182 -7.33 -7.22 5.26
CA GLY A 182 -6.13 -6.44 5.54
C GLY A 182 -5.75 -6.40 7.03
N LEU A 183 -4.49 -6.04 7.28
CA LEU A 183 -3.99 -5.60 8.59
C LEU A 183 -3.43 -4.20 8.40
N HIS A 184 -4.00 -3.21 9.10
CA HIS A 184 -3.57 -1.83 9.04
C HIS A 184 -2.93 -1.41 10.35
N VAL A 185 -1.82 -0.68 10.28
CA VAL A 185 -1.18 -0.09 11.46
C VAL A 185 -1.13 1.41 11.27
N HIS A 186 -1.65 2.15 12.23
CA HIS A 186 -1.63 3.60 12.26
C HIS A 186 -0.50 4.04 13.19
N VAL A 187 0.34 4.98 12.77
CA VAL A 187 1.44 5.51 13.59
C VAL A 187 1.29 7.02 13.72
N SER A 188 1.47 7.58 14.92
CA SER A 188 1.51 9.02 15.17
C SER A 188 2.70 9.43 16.04
N ALA A 189 3.09 10.71 15.96
CA ALA A 189 4.09 11.35 16.82
C ALA A 189 3.59 11.60 18.27
N GLY A 190 2.36 11.18 18.58
CA GLY A 190 1.69 11.45 19.84
C GLY A 190 0.18 11.62 19.65
N ILE A 191 -0.57 11.56 20.74
CA ILE A 191 -2.01 11.86 20.71
C ILE A 191 -2.20 13.37 20.51
N GLY A 192 -2.79 13.75 19.37
CA GLY A 192 -3.00 15.17 19.02
C GLY A 192 -1.71 15.90 18.60
N THR A 193 -0.63 15.18 18.33
CA THR A 193 0.65 15.73 17.89
C THR A 193 0.91 15.34 16.44
N ALA A 194 0.97 16.33 15.55
CA ALA A 194 1.39 16.11 14.17
C ALA A 194 2.89 15.82 14.09
N PHE A 195 3.31 15.07 13.07
CA PHE A 195 4.72 14.91 12.74
C PHE A 195 5.32 16.25 12.28
N ARG A 196 6.63 16.43 12.51
CA ARG A 196 7.38 17.53 11.88
C ARG A 196 7.41 17.33 10.36
N LEU A 197 7.60 18.42 9.61
CA LEU A 197 7.68 18.36 8.15
C LEU A 197 8.83 17.47 7.70
N GLU A 198 9.99 17.63 8.32
CA GLU A 198 11.25 16.97 8.00
C GLU A 198 11.14 15.45 8.24
N THR A 199 10.46 15.06 9.32
CA THR A 199 10.13 13.66 9.60
C THR A 199 9.25 13.07 8.49
N LEU A 200 8.26 13.81 8.00
CA LEU A 200 7.37 13.35 6.93
C LEU A 200 8.08 13.31 5.57
N GLN A 201 8.89 14.31 5.25
CA GLN A 201 9.73 14.32 4.04
C GLN A 201 10.64 13.10 4.03
N SER A 202 11.36 12.86 5.13
CA SER A 202 12.24 11.70 5.31
C SER A 202 11.46 10.38 5.24
N LEU A 203 10.29 10.30 5.87
CA LEU A 203 9.44 9.11 5.83
C LEU A 203 8.97 8.80 4.41
N PHE A 204 8.41 9.76 3.69
CA PHE A 204 7.88 9.50 2.35
C PHE A 204 8.99 9.30 1.33
N ALA A 205 10.13 9.99 1.46
CA ALA A 205 11.33 9.71 0.68
C ALA A 205 11.82 8.28 0.90
N PHE A 206 11.93 7.84 2.17
CA PHE A 206 12.31 6.47 2.52
C PHE A 206 11.32 5.45 1.97
N LEU A 207 10.02 5.66 2.17
CA LEU A 207 8.99 4.74 1.71
C LEU A 207 8.97 4.67 0.19
N TYR A 208 9.21 5.79 -0.51
CA TYR A 208 9.34 5.80 -1.96
C TYR A 208 10.59 5.03 -2.37
N ALA A 209 11.74 5.30 -1.75
CA ALA A 209 13.03 4.67 -2.04
C ALA A 209 13.05 3.14 -1.80
N PHE A 210 12.40 2.66 -0.74
CA PHE A 210 12.50 1.27 -0.30
C PHE A 210 11.20 0.48 -0.34
N GLU A 211 10.19 1.00 -1.06
CA GLU A 211 8.94 0.28 -1.27
C GLU A 211 9.14 -1.14 -1.84
N PRO A 212 10.06 -1.39 -2.80
CA PRO A 212 10.33 -2.73 -3.31
C PRO A 212 10.80 -3.69 -2.22
N GLN A 213 11.72 -3.26 -1.35
CA GLN A 213 12.20 -4.04 -0.21
C GLN A 213 11.05 -4.36 0.74
N ILE A 214 10.24 -3.37 1.11
CA ILE A 214 9.08 -3.58 2.00
C ILE A 214 8.06 -4.52 1.35
N SER A 215 7.85 -4.41 0.03
CA SER A 215 6.91 -5.25 -0.73
C SER A 215 7.24 -6.74 -0.64
N THR A 216 8.52 -7.09 -0.49
CA THR A 216 8.95 -8.49 -0.32
C THR A 216 8.40 -9.14 0.96
N LEU A 217 7.93 -8.37 1.94
CA LEU A 217 7.29 -8.90 3.15
C LEU A 217 5.85 -9.38 2.93
N HIS A 218 5.32 -9.19 1.71
CA HIS A 218 3.91 -9.37 1.42
C HIS A 218 3.68 -10.31 0.23
N PRO A 219 2.65 -11.15 0.29
CA PRO A 219 2.34 -12.07 -0.80
C PRO A 219 1.82 -11.32 -2.04
N ALA A 220 1.89 -12.00 -3.19
CA ALA A 220 1.49 -11.49 -4.50
C ALA A 220 0.15 -10.72 -4.52
N ARG A 221 -0.87 -11.25 -3.81
CA ARG A 221 -2.20 -10.66 -3.77
C ARG A 221 -2.27 -9.30 -3.09
N ARG A 222 -1.37 -9.02 -2.13
CA ARG A 222 -1.27 -7.69 -1.50
C ARG A 222 -0.43 -6.75 -2.37
N GLN A 223 0.65 -7.25 -2.97
CA GLN A 223 1.48 -6.45 -3.87
C GLN A 223 0.68 -5.95 -5.09
N ARG A 224 -0.23 -6.77 -5.63
CA ARG A 224 -1.06 -6.45 -6.81
C ARG A 224 -2.42 -5.82 -6.48
N ASN A 225 -2.69 -5.47 -5.22
CA ASN A 225 -3.96 -4.86 -4.84
C ASN A 225 -3.94 -3.36 -5.17
N VAL A 226 -4.35 -3.04 -6.40
CA VAL A 226 -4.43 -1.65 -6.92
C VAL A 226 -5.64 -0.86 -6.41
N THR A 227 -6.56 -1.51 -5.71
CA THR A 227 -7.80 -0.88 -5.25
C THR A 227 -7.65 -0.25 -3.87
N PHE A 228 -7.00 -0.96 -2.94
CA PHE A 228 -7.00 -0.62 -1.51
C PHE A 228 -5.60 -0.50 -0.87
N CYS A 229 -4.53 -0.72 -1.63
CA CYS A 229 -3.15 -0.53 -1.17
C CYS A 229 -2.16 -0.54 -2.36
N ASP A 230 -2.32 0.40 -3.29
CA ASP A 230 -1.43 0.56 -4.44
C ASP A 230 -0.14 1.32 -4.08
N SER A 231 0.89 1.09 -4.88
CA SER A 231 2.23 1.68 -4.73
C SER A 231 2.21 3.20 -4.77
N ILE A 232 2.97 3.83 -3.86
CA ILE A 232 3.14 5.29 -3.90
C ILE A 232 3.99 5.72 -5.10
N ARG A 233 4.76 4.81 -5.70
CA ARG A 233 5.44 5.01 -6.98
C ARG A 233 4.51 4.96 -8.20
N ARG A 234 3.24 4.58 -8.04
CA ARG A 234 2.31 4.37 -9.17
C ARG A 234 1.02 5.15 -9.10
N ARG A 235 0.46 5.34 -7.91
CA ARG A 235 -0.95 5.75 -7.78
C ARG A 235 -1.15 7.18 -7.31
N THR A 236 -0.14 7.81 -6.71
CA THR A 236 -0.30 9.11 -6.06
C THR A 236 -0.53 10.25 -7.04
N ASP A 237 -1.02 11.37 -6.51
CA ASP A 237 -1.22 12.62 -7.25
C ASP A 237 0.12 13.13 -7.80
N PHE A 238 1.21 13.06 -7.01
CA PHE A 238 2.57 13.35 -7.49
C PHE A 238 2.93 12.58 -8.76
N VAL A 239 2.75 11.26 -8.75
CA VAL A 239 3.14 10.43 -9.89
C VAL A 239 2.23 10.70 -11.09
N SER A 240 0.96 11.04 -10.82
CA SER A 240 0.00 11.40 -11.86
C SER A 240 0.41 12.70 -12.54
N GLU A 241 0.63 13.77 -11.76
CA GLU A 241 1.12 15.08 -12.22
C GLU A 241 2.45 14.96 -12.98
N TRP A 242 3.42 14.25 -12.38
CA TRP A 242 4.71 14.01 -13.03
C TRP A 242 4.57 13.38 -14.41
N TRP A 243 3.68 12.39 -14.54
CA TRP A 243 3.41 11.77 -15.83
C TRP A 243 2.74 12.72 -16.82
N GLU A 244 1.87 13.62 -16.35
CA GLU A 244 1.26 14.63 -17.20
C GLU A 244 2.32 15.55 -17.83
N ASP A 245 3.30 15.93 -17.02
CA ASP A 245 4.36 16.89 -17.38
C ASP A 245 5.51 16.24 -18.18
N HIS A 246 5.89 15.01 -17.83
CA HIS A 246 7.10 14.36 -18.37
C HIS A 246 6.80 13.17 -19.30
N GLY A 247 5.61 12.58 -19.24
CA GLY A 247 5.22 11.42 -20.05
C GLY A 247 5.91 10.11 -19.69
N VAL A 248 6.71 10.09 -18.63
CA VAL A 248 7.42 8.93 -18.08
C VAL A 248 7.20 8.87 -16.56
N LEU A 249 7.47 7.73 -15.95
CA LEU A 249 7.47 7.63 -14.48
C LEU A 249 8.71 8.33 -13.89
N PRO A 250 8.63 8.87 -12.67
CA PRO A 250 9.82 9.34 -11.98
C PRO A 250 10.76 8.16 -11.72
N THR A 251 12.06 8.38 -11.87
CA THR A 251 13.06 7.50 -11.29
C THR A 251 12.99 7.54 -9.77
N VAL A 252 13.63 6.59 -9.10
CA VAL A 252 13.64 6.54 -7.63
C VAL A 252 14.21 7.82 -7.03
N PHE A 253 15.32 8.33 -7.59
CA PHE A 253 15.93 9.58 -7.14
C PHE A 253 15.04 10.79 -7.40
N GLN A 254 14.41 10.89 -8.58
CA GLN A 254 13.47 11.98 -8.87
C GLN A 254 12.34 12.02 -7.86
N GLY A 255 11.75 10.87 -7.54
CA GLY A 255 10.71 10.79 -6.53
C GLY A 255 11.21 11.16 -5.13
N VAL A 256 12.39 10.69 -4.72
CA VAL A 256 13.00 11.04 -3.44
C VAL A 256 13.26 12.55 -3.35
N THR A 257 13.96 13.13 -4.32
CA THR A 257 14.30 14.56 -4.36
C THR A 257 13.05 15.44 -4.34
N GLU A 258 12.03 15.10 -5.15
CA GLU A 258 10.77 15.84 -5.15
C GLU A 258 10.05 15.82 -3.81
N LEU A 259 10.00 14.66 -3.15
CA LEU A 259 9.32 14.52 -1.86
C LEU A 259 10.08 15.26 -0.75
N LEU A 260 11.41 15.26 -0.76
CA LEU A 260 12.23 16.03 0.17
C LEU A 260 12.06 17.55 0.00
N LYS A 261 11.67 18.02 -1.19
CA LYS A 261 11.44 19.44 -1.49
C LYS A 261 10.02 19.93 -1.19
N LYS A 262 9.05 19.03 -0.98
CA LYS A 262 7.65 19.46 -0.82
C LYS A 262 7.45 20.17 0.51
N GLU A 263 6.98 21.41 0.41
CA GLU A 263 6.58 22.26 1.53
C GLU A 263 5.40 23.17 1.12
N PRO A 264 4.55 23.62 2.07
CA PRO A 264 4.47 23.17 3.46
C PRO A 264 3.92 21.74 3.59
N THR A 265 3.80 21.20 4.81
CA THR A 265 3.33 19.83 5.09
C THR A 265 2.11 19.39 4.27
N LEU A 266 1.10 20.26 4.11
CA LEU A 266 -0.10 19.92 3.34
C LEU A 266 0.19 19.61 1.87
N ASN A 267 1.18 20.27 1.24
CA ASN A 267 1.58 19.97 -0.14
C ASN A 267 2.25 18.59 -0.24
N LEU A 268 3.11 18.23 0.72
CA LEU A 268 3.68 16.89 0.79
C LEU A 268 2.58 15.83 0.97
N LEU A 269 1.63 16.08 1.87
CA LEU A 269 0.54 15.14 2.12
C LEU A 269 -0.39 15.00 0.91
N ALA A 270 -0.66 16.08 0.17
CA ALA A 270 -1.40 16.03 -1.08
C ALA A 270 -0.64 15.20 -2.14
N ALA A 271 0.66 15.45 -2.30
CA ALA A 271 1.51 14.76 -3.28
C ALA A 271 1.50 13.23 -3.12
N VAL A 272 1.44 12.70 -1.90
CA VAL A 272 1.49 11.26 -1.60
C VAL A 272 0.11 10.61 -1.39
N ARG A 273 -0.98 11.35 -1.65
CA ARG A 273 -2.37 10.86 -1.63
C ARG A 273 -2.88 10.60 -3.04
N VAL A 274 -4.13 10.17 -3.11
CA VAL A 274 -4.94 10.17 -4.32
C VAL A 274 -6.16 11.02 -4.06
N GLU A 275 -6.35 12.05 -4.87
CA GLU A 275 -7.53 12.91 -4.75
C GLU A 275 -8.81 12.05 -4.81
N GLN A 276 -9.72 12.26 -3.86
CA GLN A 276 -11.02 11.57 -3.79
C GLN A 276 -10.95 10.05 -3.54
N ASN A 277 -9.78 9.49 -3.22
CA ASN A 277 -9.65 8.10 -2.79
C ASN A 277 -8.60 7.93 -1.69
N ASP A 278 -9.04 8.14 -0.45
CA ASP A 278 -8.24 8.01 0.76
C ASP A 278 -7.76 6.57 1.04
N LYS A 279 -8.34 5.55 0.40
CA LYS A 279 -7.95 4.13 0.61
C LYS A 279 -7.01 3.59 -0.46
N ALA A 280 -6.59 4.41 -1.42
CA ALA A 280 -5.90 3.92 -2.62
C ALA A 280 -4.45 3.47 -2.38
N THR A 281 -3.74 4.07 -1.41
CA THR A 281 -2.28 3.93 -1.28
C THR A 281 -1.88 2.99 -0.15
N ARG A 282 -0.67 2.43 -0.25
CA ARG A 282 -0.05 1.59 0.78
C ARG A 282 0.25 2.33 2.08
N TYR A 283 0.54 3.62 1.95
CA TYR A 283 0.88 4.53 3.03
C TYR A 283 -0.08 5.70 2.93
N ASN A 284 -1.10 5.69 3.77
CA ASN A 284 -2.20 6.62 3.69
C ASN A 284 -2.06 7.69 4.79
N PRO A 285 -1.72 8.93 4.43
CA PRO A 285 -1.66 10.02 5.41
C PRO A 285 -3.02 10.61 5.76
N SER A 286 -4.16 10.11 5.23
CA SER A 286 -5.48 10.78 5.25
C SER A 286 -5.85 11.43 6.57
N ASN A 287 -5.75 10.67 7.66
CA ASN A 287 -6.01 11.14 9.01
C ASN A 287 -5.17 12.36 9.41
N LEU A 288 -3.90 12.42 9.02
CA LEU A 288 -3.01 13.54 9.32
C LEU A 288 -3.41 14.83 8.58
N ALA A 289 -3.63 14.83 7.26
CA ALA A 289 -4.04 16.10 6.62
C ALA A 289 -5.45 16.51 7.06
N TRP A 290 -6.38 15.59 7.30
CA TRP A 290 -7.67 15.97 7.89
C TRP A 290 -7.51 16.59 9.27
N PHE A 291 -6.54 16.14 10.07
CA PHE A 291 -6.20 16.78 11.34
C PHE A 291 -5.67 18.21 11.14
N LEU A 292 -4.83 18.44 10.12
CA LEU A 292 -4.24 19.75 9.81
C LEU A 292 -5.21 20.73 9.11
N GLU A 293 -6.16 20.22 8.32
CA GLU A 293 -7.11 21.00 7.53
C GLU A 293 -8.34 21.46 8.34
N GLN A 294 -8.67 20.77 9.44
CA GLN A 294 -9.91 20.99 10.18
C GLN A 294 -9.77 21.98 11.37
N PRO A 295 -10.88 22.67 11.75
CA PRO A 295 -10.92 23.58 12.89
C PRO A 295 -10.74 22.88 14.25
N PRO A 296 -10.45 23.63 15.33
CA PRO A 296 -10.27 23.07 16.67
C PRO A 296 -11.50 22.27 17.13
N GLY A 297 -11.30 20.97 17.36
CA GLY A 297 -12.36 20.03 17.77
C GLY A 297 -12.21 18.63 17.17
N ASN A 298 -11.44 18.46 16.10
CA ASN A 298 -11.12 17.13 15.55
C ASN A 298 -10.32 16.31 16.59
N ARG A 299 -10.86 15.13 16.95
CA ARG A 299 -10.25 14.21 17.92
C ARG A 299 -9.50 13.04 17.27
N ASN A 300 -9.52 12.96 15.94
CA ASN A 300 -8.87 11.87 15.23
C ASN A 300 -7.35 11.96 15.43
N PRO A 301 -6.68 10.85 15.83
CA PRO A 301 -5.24 10.84 15.93
C PRO A 301 -4.58 11.15 14.58
N PRO A 302 -3.65 12.13 14.53
CA PRO A 302 -2.91 12.48 13.31
C PRO A 302 -1.95 11.36 12.94
N THR A 303 -2.40 10.42 12.12
CA THR A 303 -1.70 9.16 11.85
C THR A 303 -1.33 9.00 10.39
N ILE A 304 -0.23 8.27 10.15
CA ILE A 304 0.06 7.61 8.88
C ILE A 304 -0.40 6.16 9.00
N GLU A 305 -1.28 5.73 8.10
CA GLU A 305 -1.82 4.38 8.03
C GLU A 305 -0.98 3.51 7.06
N PHE A 306 -0.48 2.39 7.55
CA PHE A 306 0.29 1.39 6.79
C PHE A 306 -0.61 0.20 6.44
N ARG A 307 -0.92 0.04 5.15
CA ARG A 307 -1.99 -0.86 4.67
C ARG A 307 -1.51 -2.11 3.95
N GLN A 308 -0.22 -2.29 3.71
CA GLN A 308 0.29 -3.35 2.83
C GLN A 308 0.07 -4.78 3.34
N HIS A 309 0.04 -4.96 4.66
CA HIS A 309 0.08 -6.30 5.26
C HIS A 309 -1.23 -7.08 5.00
N GLU A 310 -1.09 -8.38 4.73
CA GLU A 310 -2.26 -9.28 4.62
C GLU A 310 -2.97 -9.42 5.97
N GLY A 311 -4.29 -9.56 5.96
CA GLY A 311 -5.04 -9.88 7.18
C GLY A 311 -4.50 -11.15 7.84
N THR A 312 -4.14 -11.03 9.12
CA THR A 312 -3.63 -12.14 9.94
C THR A 312 -4.08 -11.99 11.39
N LEU A 313 -4.45 -13.10 12.00
CA LEU A 313 -4.74 -13.19 13.44
C LEU A 313 -3.59 -13.89 14.20
N ASP A 314 -2.48 -14.19 13.52
CA ASP A 314 -1.25 -14.58 14.19
C ASP A 314 -0.67 -13.38 14.94
N ALA A 315 -0.78 -13.42 16.26
CA ALA A 315 -0.36 -12.33 17.13
C ALA A 315 1.14 -11.99 17.00
N GLY A 316 2.00 -12.97 16.69
CA GLY A 316 3.43 -12.75 16.49
C GLY A 316 3.70 -11.91 15.23
N ARG A 317 3.03 -12.26 14.13
CA ARG A 317 3.11 -11.49 12.86
C ARG A 317 2.56 -10.08 13.02
N VAL A 318 1.44 -9.92 13.72
CA VAL A 318 0.84 -8.59 13.97
C VAL A 318 1.80 -7.71 14.76
N VAL A 319 2.33 -8.22 15.88
CA VAL A 319 3.28 -7.47 16.72
C VAL A 319 4.54 -7.11 15.94
N ASN A 320 5.10 -8.03 15.16
CA ASN A 320 6.30 -7.72 14.38
C ASN A 320 6.03 -6.75 13.23
N TRP A 321 4.82 -6.73 12.66
CA TRP A 321 4.45 -5.69 11.70
C TRP A 321 4.34 -4.31 12.35
N ILE A 322 3.73 -4.20 13.53
CA ILE A 322 3.71 -2.94 14.32
C ILE A 322 5.14 -2.45 14.58
N ARG A 323 6.01 -3.34 15.05
CA ARG A 323 7.43 -3.02 15.31
C ARG A 323 8.18 -2.61 14.05
N THR A 324 7.84 -3.20 12.90
CA THR A 324 8.44 -2.84 11.61
C THR A 324 8.10 -1.41 11.24
N VAL A 325 6.82 -1.05 11.20
CA VAL A 325 6.40 0.28 10.74
C VAL A 325 6.78 1.38 11.74
N VAL A 326 6.68 1.12 13.04
CA VAL A 326 7.16 2.08 14.06
C VAL A 326 8.69 2.17 14.05
N GLY A 327 9.40 1.07 13.80
CA GLY A 327 10.85 1.05 13.65
C GLY A 327 11.33 1.90 12.47
N ILE A 328 10.64 1.84 11.32
CA ILE A 328 10.89 2.71 10.15
C ILE A 328 10.68 4.18 10.52
N VAL A 329 9.53 4.52 11.12
CA VAL A 329 9.22 5.89 11.53
C VAL A 329 10.25 6.42 12.53
N ASN A 330 10.62 5.63 13.53
CA ASN A 330 11.66 5.98 14.49
C ASN A 330 13.02 6.19 13.81
N PHE A 331 13.40 5.31 12.88
CA PHE A 331 14.66 5.44 12.17
C PHE A 331 14.71 6.75 11.38
N VAL A 332 13.73 7.06 10.54
CA VAL A 332 13.77 8.28 9.71
C VAL A 332 13.68 9.57 10.51
N ASP A 333 13.11 9.54 11.72
CA ASP A 333 13.02 10.71 12.60
C ASP A 333 14.27 10.92 13.48
N THR A 334 15.09 9.89 13.66
CA THR A 334 16.21 9.92 14.62
C THR A 334 17.57 9.57 14.02
N ALA A 335 17.61 9.09 12.78
CA ALA A 335 18.85 8.78 12.09
C ALA A 335 19.68 10.06 11.93
N GLU A 336 20.98 9.92 12.12
CA GLU A 336 21.91 10.96 11.71
C GLU A 336 21.76 11.21 10.21
N LEU A 337 21.81 12.48 9.81
CA LEU A 337 21.74 12.96 8.45
C LEU A 337 22.60 12.13 7.48
N ASP A 338 23.86 11.90 7.83
CA ASP A 338 24.80 11.10 7.02
C ASP A 338 24.31 9.66 6.82
N SER A 339 23.70 9.07 7.85
CA SER A 339 23.18 7.70 7.81
C SER A 339 21.95 7.60 6.91
N LEU A 340 21.01 8.54 7.01
CA LEU A 340 19.82 8.56 6.16
C LEU A 340 20.20 8.85 4.70
N SER A 341 21.09 9.82 4.47
CA SER A 341 21.58 10.18 3.14
C SER A 341 22.30 9.01 2.46
N TYR A 342 23.20 8.34 3.19
CA TYR A 342 23.87 7.15 2.70
C TYR A 342 22.88 6.05 2.33
N LEU A 343 21.86 5.85 3.16
CA LEU A 343 20.83 4.86 2.90
C LEU A 343 20.06 5.20 1.63
N LEU A 344 19.49 6.40 1.51
CA LEU A 344 18.69 6.82 0.35
C LEU A 344 19.46 6.66 -0.96
N ARG A 345 20.79 6.83 -0.97
CA ARG A 345 21.61 6.58 -2.16
C ARG A 345 21.69 5.13 -2.59
N LYS A 346 21.52 4.17 -1.68
CA LYS A 346 21.36 2.76 -2.06
C LYS A 346 20.15 2.52 -2.94
N ALA A 347 19.15 3.41 -2.93
CA ALA A 347 18.03 3.33 -3.85
C ALA A 347 18.46 3.61 -5.31
N GLY A 348 19.57 4.32 -5.52
CA GLY A 348 20.20 4.55 -6.83
C GLY A 348 20.79 3.31 -7.49
N ASP A 349 20.97 2.22 -6.74
CA ASP A 349 21.34 0.92 -7.31
C ASP A 349 20.18 0.31 -8.10
N GLU A 350 18.95 0.81 -7.94
CA GLU A 350 17.78 0.41 -8.73
C GLU A 350 17.84 1.02 -10.15
N LYS A 351 18.51 0.30 -11.07
CA LYS A 351 18.67 0.74 -12.47
C LYS A 351 17.41 0.63 -13.31
N TRP A 352 16.41 -0.11 -12.84
CA TRP A 352 15.12 -0.27 -13.50
C TRP A 352 14.06 -0.65 -12.48
N GLN A 353 12.81 -0.25 -12.71
CA GLN A 353 11.67 -0.61 -11.88
C GLN A 353 10.89 -1.77 -12.52
N LYS A 354 10.47 -2.73 -11.69
CA LYS A 354 9.63 -3.84 -12.15
C LYS A 354 8.20 -3.35 -12.40
N GLU A 355 7.73 -3.46 -13.64
CA GLU A 355 6.44 -2.93 -14.09
C GLU A 355 5.40 -4.02 -14.37
N GLY A 356 5.73 -5.31 -14.32
CA GLY A 356 4.76 -6.40 -14.38
C GLY A 356 4.31 -6.75 -15.81
N GLY A 357 5.14 -6.44 -16.81
CA GLY A 357 4.93 -6.77 -18.22
C GLY A 357 6.12 -7.51 -18.83
N ASP A 358 6.04 -7.82 -20.13
CA ASP A 358 7.06 -8.61 -20.87
C ASP A 358 8.46 -7.94 -20.87
N GLY A 359 8.51 -6.62 -20.68
CA GLY A 359 9.76 -5.86 -20.58
C GLY A 359 10.59 -6.19 -19.35
N ASP A 360 10.00 -6.68 -18.25
CA ASP A 360 10.73 -6.98 -17.01
C ASP A 360 11.83 -8.04 -17.24
N ALA A 361 11.56 -9.02 -18.11
CA ALA A 361 12.53 -10.08 -18.42
C ALA A 361 13.74 -9.54 -19.21
N GLU A 362 13.49 -8.60 -20.12
CA GLU A 362 14.54 -7.92 -20.89
C GLU A 362 15.37 -7.02 -19.97
N GLN A 363 14.73 -6.26 -19.08
CA GLN A 363 15.43 -5.41 -18.12
C GLN A 363 16.27 -6.24 -17.14
N LEU A 364 15.73 -7.37 -16.64
CA LEU A 364 16.48 -8.31 -15.81
C LEU A 364 17.73 -8.85 -16.53
N GLN A 365 17.63 -9.17 -17.82
CA GLN A 365 18.77 -9.63 -18.61
C GLN A 365 19.81 -8.52 -18.82
N LYS A 366 19.35 -7.28 -19.02
CA LYS A 366 20.20 -6.13 -19.33
C LYS A 366 20.90 -5.56 -18.10
N PHE A 367 20.17 -5.40 -17.00
CA PHE A 367 20.62 -4.66 -15.82
C PHE A 367 20.79 -5.54 -14.57
N GLY A 368 20.39 -6.82 -14.62
CA GLY A 368 20.40 -7.70 -13.46
C GLY A 368 19.18 -7.49 -12.55
N PRO A 369 19.12 -8.21 -11.40
CA PRO A 369 18.00 -8.10 -10.48
C PRO A 369 17.95 -6.72 -9.82
N ILE A 370 16.74 -6.25 -9.52
CA ILE A 370 16.56 -5.05 -8.69
C ILE A 370 17.16 -5.27 -7.29
N PRO A 371 17.59 -4.21 -6.57
CA PRO A 371 18.28 -4.36 -5.28
C PRO A 371 17.52 -5.21 -4.26
N ALA A 372 16.19 -5.07 -4.20
CA ALA A 372 15.31 -5.81 -3.29
C ALA A 372 15.35 -7.34 -3.48
N GLU A 373 15.74 -7.82 -4.67
CA GLU A 373 15.89 -9.25 -5.01
C GLU A 373 17.36 -9.65 -5.21
N GLY A 374 18.30 -8.72 -4.93
CA GLY A 374 19.71 -8.85 -5.25
C GLY A 374 20.59 -8.50 -4.06
N ASN A 375 21.35 -7.41 -4.20
CA ASN A 375 22.43 -7.01 -3.31
C ASN A 375 21.99 -6.24 -2.06
N PHE A 376 20.75 -5.75 -2.00
CA PHE A 376 20.25 -4.94 -0.88
C PHE A 376 18.78 -5.25 -0.58
N THR A 377 18.59 -6.33 0.18
CA THR A 377 17.28 -6.89 0.52
C THR A 377 16.65 -6.18 1.72
N ILE A 378 15.39 -6.51 2.03
CA ILE A 378 14.73 -6.04 3.27
C ILE A 378 15.48 -6.46 4.54
N ILE A 379 16.24 -7.56 4.50
CA ILE A 379 17.04 -8.03 5.64
C ILE A 379 18.24 -7.11 5.86
N ASP A 380 18.86 -6.66 4.78
CA ASP A 380 19.98 -5.72 4.84
C ASP A 380 19.49 -4.33 5.29
N LEU A 381 18.32 -3.90 4.79
CA LEU A 381 17.65 -2.68 5.23
C LEU A 381 17.32 -2.72 6.73
N PHE A 382 16.78 -3.83 7.24
CA PHE A 382 16.53 -3.97 8.68
C PHE A 382 17.81 -3.94 9.52
N ARG A 383 18.88 -4.60 9.08
CA ARG A 383 20.18 -4.54 9.77
C ARG A 383 20.74 -3.12 9.78
N PHE A 384 20.59 -2.38 8.67
CA PHE A 384 21.01 -0.99 8.58
C PHE A 384 20.27 -0.11 9.62
N MET A 385 18.97 -0.31 9.77
CA MET A 385 18.15 0.39 10.78
C MET A 385 18.29 -0.17 12.20
N GLN A 386 19.22 -1.10 12.44
CA GLN A 386 19.43 -1.77 13.74
C GLN A 386 18.19 -2.55 14.23
N LEU A 387 17.42 -3.11 13.31
CA LEU A 387 16.25 -3.96 13.55
C LEU A 387 16.60 -5.45 13.34
N ASP A 388 17.70 -5.92 13.94
CA ASP A 388 18.26 -7.27 13.73
C ASP A 388 17.30 -8.42 14.02
N ASP A 389 16.40 -8.22 14.97
CA ASP A 389 15.45 -9.24 15.36
C ASP A 389 14.28 -9.33 14.37
N LEU A 390 13.88 -8.22 13.74
CA LEU A 390 12.98 -8.22 12.59
C LEU A 390 13.65 -8.82 11.35
N ALA A 391 14.93 -8.52 11.12
CA ALA A 391 15.74 -9.19 10.09
C ALA A 391 15.74 -10.71 10.29
N THR A 392 15.90 -11.16 11.54
CA THR A 392 15.84 -12.59 11.88
C THR A 392 14.45 -13.16 11.65
N PHE A 393 13.40 -12.47 12.11
CA PHE A 393 12.01 -12.92 12.00
C PHE A 393 11.57 -13.10 10.55
N TYR A 394 11.88 -12.15 9.67
CA TYR A 394 11.45 -12.17 8.27
C TYR A 394 12.37 -12.95 7.33
N SER A 395 13.55 -13.39 7.78
CA SER A 395 14.57 -14.05 6.95
C SER A 395 14.08 -15.24 6.11
N ASN A 396 13.02 -15.94 6.56
CA ASN A 396 12.43 -17.10 5.86
C ASN A 396 11.05 -16.81 5.26
N ALA A 397 10.62 -15.55 5.24
CA ALA A 397 9.29 -15.11 4.81
C ALA A 397 9.38 -13.91 3.86
N ILE A 398 10.18 -14.07 2.80
CA ILE A 398 10.44 -13.07 1.76
C ILE A 398 9.82 -13.56 0.45
N HIS A 399 9.14 -12.66 -0.24
CA HIS A 399 8.51 -12.84 -1.53
C HIS A 399 9.27 -12.06 -2.61
N GLU A 400 9.22 -12.55 -3.85
CA GLU A 400 9.62 -11.75 -5.01
C GLU A 400 8.77 -10.48 -5.11
N VAL A 401 9.40 -9.39 -5.54
CA VAL A 401 8.72 -8.16 -5.93
C VAL A 401 7.97 -8.43 -7.22
N LEU A 402 6.70 -8.08 -7.24
CA LEU A 402 5.87 -8.17 -8.44
C LEU A 402 5.59 -6.77 -8.96
N GLY A 403 5.94 -6.54 -10.23
CA GLY A 403 5.47 -5.36 -10.93
C GLY A 403 3.97 -5.44 -11.18
N VAL A 404 3.37 -4.26 -11.33
CA VAL A 404 1.98 -4.09 -11.74
C VAL A 404 1.98 -3.13 -12.91
N PRO A 405 1.45 -3.52 -14.09
CA PRO A 405 1.47 -2.66 -15.26
C PRO A 405 0.90 -1.30 -14.89
N PRO A 406 1.56 -0.19 -15.25
CA PRO A 406 1.02 1.13 -14.94
C PRO A 406 -0.45 1.16 -15.37
N ILE A 407 -1.30 1.74 -14.52
CA ILE A 407 -2.70 2.01 -14.89
C ILE A 407 -2.66 2.67 -16.27
N SER A 408 -3.56 2.32 -17.18
CA SER A 408 -3.58 2.88 -18.54
C SER A 408 -3.58 4.41 -18.48
N ARG A 409 -2.40 5.02 -18.50
CA ARG A 409 -2.20 6.44 -18.61
C ARG A 409 -2.20 6.70 -20.09
N THR A 410 -3.13 7.50 -20.57
CA THR A 410 -3.10 7.97 -21.97
C THR A 410 -1.70 8.50 -22.22
N GLN A 411 -0.94 7.83 -23.08
CA GLN A 411 0.39 8.29 -23.46
C GLN A 411 0.22 9.73 -23.95
N ARG A 412 0.79 10.68 -23.20
CA ARG A 412 0.66 12.12 -23.51
C ARG A 412 1.84 12.62 -24.31
N TRP A 413 2.94 11.87 -24.31
CA TRP A 413 4.19 12.24 -24.94
C TRP A 413 4.79 11.05 -25.67
N LEU A 414 5.35 11.30 -26.85
CA LEU A 414 6.17 10.34 -27.59
C LEU A 414 7.52 10.99 -27.85
N TRP A 415 8.60 10.23 -27.63
CA TRP A 415 9.90 10.64 -28.16
C TRP A 415 9.87 10.44 -29.68
N GLU A 416 10.21 11.49 -30.42
CA GLU A 416 10.14 11.47 -31.88
C GLU A 416 11.03 10.36 -32.45
N TYR A 417 12.24 10.17 -31.89
CA TYR A 417 13.18 9.16 -32.35
C TYR A 417 12.64 7.72 -32.19
N GLU A 418 11.85 7.43 -31.15
CA GLU A 418 11.23 6.12 -30.95
C GLU A 418 10.22 5.81 -32.07
N GLN A 419 9.41 6.81 -32.46
CA GLN A 419 8.51 6.69 -33.61
C GLN A 419 9.27 6.55 -34.92
N GLN A 420 10.31 7.35 -35.12
CA GLN A 420 11.14 7.31 -36.33
C GLN A 420 11.82 5.94 -36.47
N TRP A 421 12.31 5.37 -35.38
CA TRP A 421 12.92 4.04 -35.37
C TRP A 421 11.91 2.93 -35.66
N ALA A 422 10.74 2.96 -35.00
CA ALA A 422 9.66 2.01 -35.29
C ALA A 422 9.21 2.05 -36.77
N GLN A 423 9.30 3.23 -37.40
CA GLN A 423 9.00 3.46 -38.81
C GLN A 423 10.20 3.21 -39.74
N ARG A 424 11.34 2.75 -39.21
CA ARG A 424 12.61 2.51 -39.92
C ARG A 424 13.15 3.75 -40.65
N ARG A 425 12.93 4.94 -40.07
CA ARG A 425 13.41 6.23 -40.58
C ARG A 425 14.77 6.63 -40.05
N ILE A 426 15.18 6.07 -38.92
CA ILE A 426 16.53 6.23 -38.35
C ILE A 426 17.19 4.86 -38.19
N THR A 427 18.53 4.85 -38.14
CA THR A 427 19.33 3.64 -37.91
C THR A 427 19.33 3.24 -36.44
N ASP A 428 19.74 2.00 -36.14
CA ASP A 428 19.93 1.53 -34.77
C ASP A 428 20.98 2.37 -34.02
N GLU A 429 22.04 2.81 -34.73
CA GLU A 429 23.06 3.71 -34.18
C GLU A 429 22.48 5.08 -33.79
N GLU A 430 21.63 5.68 -34.64
CA GLU A 430 21.00 6.97 -34.34
C GLU A 430 19.95 6.83 -33.24
N PHE A 431 19.22 5.71 -33.19
CA PHE A 431 18.33 5.40 -32.07
C PHE A 431 19.11 5.32 -30.77
N GLN A 432 20.22 4.58 -30.74
CA GLN A 432 21.06 4.43 -29.56
C GLN A 432 21.62 5.79 -29.11
N ARG A 433 22.11 6.62 -30.04
CA ARG A 433 22.60 7.98 -29.74
C ARG A 433 21.52 8.87 -29.13
N GLN A 434 20.32 8.89 -29.72
CA GLN A 434 19.20 9.69 -29.21
C GLN A 434 18.71 9.17 -27.85
N HIS A 435 18.74 7.85 -27.65
CA HIS A 435 18.43 7.23 -26.38
C HIS A 435 19.45 7.60 -25.28
N GLU A 436 20.74 7.60 -25.60
CA GLU A 436 21.79 8.07 -24.68
C GLU A 436 21.63 9.55 -24.34
N MET A 437 21.28 10.40 -25.31
CA MET A 437 20.96 11.80 -25.02
C MET A 437 19.72 11.96 -24.15
N ARG A 438 18.71 11.07 -24.30
CA ARG A 438 17.57 11.03 -23.38
C ARG A 438 18.02 10.65 -21.97
N LEU A 439 18.89 9.66 -21.80
CA LEU A 439 19.42 9.31 -20.48
C LEU A 439 20.19 10.48 -19.85
N LEU A 440 20.97 11.20 -20.66
CA LEU A 440 21.65 12.43 -20.21
C LEU A 440 20.67 13.56 -19.87
N TRP A 441 19.57 13.69 -20.61
CA TRP A 441 18.48 14.61 -20.27
C TRP A 441 17.84 14.23 -18.93
N GLU A 442 17.57 12.94 -18.69
CA GLU A 442 17.01 12.45 -17.44
C GLU A 442 17.97 12.73 -16.26
N GLN A 443 19.27 12.51 -16.46
CA GLN A 443 20.31 12.88 -15.48
C GLN A 443 20.37 14.40 -15.25
N SER A 444 20.34 15.20 -16.31
CA SER A 444 20.39 16.66 -16.20
C SER A 444 19.14 17.23 -15.54
N LEU A 445 17.98 16.62 -15.78
CA LEU A 445 16.74 16.91 -15.06
C LEU A 445 16.90 16.57 -13.58
N ASN A 446 17.50 15.44 -13.21
CA ASN A 446 17.79 15.12 -11.82
C ASN A 446 18.64 16.22 -11.19
N SER A 447 19.76 16.59 -11.84
CA SER A 447 20.65 17.64 -11.37
C SER A 447 20.03 19.04 -11.38
N ALA A 448 18.96 19.27 -12.13
CA ALA A 448 18.20 20.52 -12.09
C ALA A 448 17.23 20.53 -10.92
N LEU A 449 16.48 19.44 -10.77
CA LEU A 449 15.57 19.21 -9.66
C LEU A 449 16.30 19.13 -8.34
N ALA A 450 17.60 18.87 -8.36
CA ALA A 450 18.50 18.82 -7.21
C ALA A 450 18.82 20.15 -6.55
N GLN A 451 18.80 21.23 -7.32
CA GLN A 451 19.57 22.42 -6.97
C GLN A 451 19.11 23.09 -5.68
N GLN A 452 20.08 23.67 -4.97
CA GLN A 452 19.84 24.65 -3.92
C GLN A 452 19.44 26.01 -4.52
N ASP A 453 18.70 26.80 -3.75
CA ASP A 453 18.35 28.17 -4.12
C ASP A 453 19.62 29.00 -4.39
N GLY A 454 19.73 29.54 -5.61
CA GLY A 454 20.89 30.35 -6.03
C GLY A 454 21.92 29.64 -6.91
N SER A 455 21.69 28.38 -7.29
CA SER A 455 22.49 27.67 -8.28
C SER A 455 22.52 28.39 -9.65
N THR A 456 23.65 28.29 -10.34
CA THR A 456 23.87 28.85 -11.69
C THR A 456 23.64 27.84 -12.83
N PHE A 457 23.33 26.58 -12.51
CA PHE A 457 23.05 25.56 -13.52
C PHE A 457 21.65 25.77 -14.09
N ASP A 458 21.59 26.28 -15.31
CA ASP A 458 20.36 26.53 -16.06
C ASP A 458 20.08 25.31 -16.96
N PHE A 459 19.14 24.46 -16.53
CA PHE A 459 18.68 23.34 -17.33
C PHE A 459 17.32 23.67 -17.93
N ASN A 460 17.29 23.77 -19.25
CA ASN A 460 16.07 23.85 -20.02
C ASN A 460 15.70 22.46 -20.55
N PRO A 461 14.69 21.77 -19.99
CA PRO A 461 14.27 20.45 -20.47
C PRO A 461 13.71 20.48 -21.90
N ASP A 462 13.39 21.66 -22.43
CA ASP A 462 12.84 21.87 -23.78
C ASP A 462 13.88 22.49 -24.74
N ASP A 463 15.17 22.46 -24.41
CA ASP A 463 16.24 22.91 -25.30
C ASP A 463 16.33 22.03 -26.57
N GLU A 464 16.65 22.66 -27.71
CA GLU A 464 16.78 21.99 -29.01
C GLU A 464 17.91 20.94 -29.05
N MET A 465 18.85 20.98 -28.10
CA MET A 465 19.90 19.96 -27.99
C MET A 465 19.38 18.59 -27.56
N TRP A 466 18.21 18.52 -26.91
CA TRP A 466 17.64 17.28 -26.41
C TRP A 466 16.78 16.56 -27.46
N PRO A 467 16.58 15.24 -27.33
CA PRO A 467 15.66 14.53 -28.21
C PRO A 467 14.27 15.17 -28.17
N VAL A 468 13.61 15.30 -29.33
CA VAL A 468 12.30 15.93 -29.40
C VAL A 468 11.24 15.00 -28.78
N ARG A 469 10.43 15.58 -27.88
CA ARG A 469 9.21 14.96 -27.35
C ARG A 469 7.98 15.63 -27.92
N ILE A 470 7.04 14.84 -28.45
CA ILE A 470 5.85 15.32 -29.13
C ILE A 470 4.64 15.06 -28.22
N PRO A 471 3.85 16.09 -27.85
CA PRO A 471 2.61 15.87 -27.14
C PRO A 471 1.60 15.19 -28.07
N ILE A 472 0.96 14.13 -27.59
CA ILE A 472 -0.14 13.48 -28.32
C ILE A 472 -1.41 14.29 -28.08
N GLU A 473 -1.88 15.02 -29.10
CA GLU A 473 -3.17 15.71 -29.02
C GLU A 473 -4.30 14.71 -28.72
N ARG A 474 -5.14 15.03 -27.73
CA ARG A 474 -6.41 14.32 -27.53
C ARG A 474 -7.21 14.45 -28.82
N SER A 475 -7.42 13.35 -29.55
CA SER A 475 -8.50 13.36 -30.53
C SER A 475 -9.80 13.58 -29.76
N ALA A 476 -10.49 14.69 -30.03
CA ALA A 476 -11.76 15.06 -29.37
C ALA A 476 -12.93 14.13 -29.74
N THR A 477 -12.64 12.94 -30.29
CA THR A 477 -13.62 11.93 -30.68
C THR A 477 -13.07 10.54 -30.40
N ASN A 478 -13.11 10.16 -29.12
CA ASN A 478 -13.34 8.78 -28.69
C ASN A 478 -13.74 8.78 -27.20
N HIS A 479 -15.02 9.03 -26.93
CA HIS A 479 -15.74 8.38 -25.83
C HIS A 479 -16.05 6.89 -26.15
N SER A 480 -15.23 6.29 -27.01
CA SER A 480 -15.24 4.87 -27.35
C SER A 480 -13.78 4.42 -27.55
N GLY A 481 -13.02 4.42 -26.46
CA GLY A 481 -11.81 3.60 -26.36
C GLY A 481 -12.24 2.22 -25.91
N PHE A 482 -12.29 1.28 -26.84
CA PHE A 482 -12.71 -0.11 -26.72
C PHE A 482 -12.60 -0.73 -25.32
N THR A 483 -13.77 -0.96 -24.73
CA THR A 483 -13.99 -1.96 -23.69
C THR A 483 -13.98 -3.35 -24.34
N LEU A 484 -12.92 -4.12 -24.14
CA LEU A 484 -12.84 -5.58 -24.31
C LEU A 484 -11.93 -6.07 -23.19
N HIS A 485 -12.32 -6.86 -22.20
CA HIS A 485 -13.55 -7.62 -21.95
C HIS A 485 -13.78 -7.61 -20.43
N ALA A 486 -15.01 -7.34 -19.97
CA ALA A 486 -15.96 -8.39 -19.59
C ALA A 486 -15.33 -9.50 -18.75
N ASN A 487 -15.75 -9.58 -17.49
CA ASN A 487 -15.68 -10.76 -16.64
C ASN A 487 -15.93 -12.03 -17.45
N HIS A 488 -14.85 -12.76 -17.75
CA HIS A 488 -14.92 -14.16 -18.09
C HIS A 488 -13.87 -14.89 -17.28
N GLN A 489 -14.35 -15.64 -16.27
CA GLN A 489 -13.61 -16.78 -15.74
C GLN A 489 -13.22 -17.68 -16.91
N PHE A 490 -11.92 -17.89 -17.11
CA PHE A 490 -11.41 -18.97 -17.93
C PHE A 490 -10.71 -19.98 -17.03
N ASP A 491 -11.37 -21.13 -16.84
CA ASP A 491 -10.76 -22.35 -16.33
C ASP A 491 -9.80 -22.89 -17.42
N PHE A 492 -8.49 -22.86 -17.15
CA PHE A 492 -7.52 -23.59 -17.96
C PHE A 492 -7.30 -24.99 -17.38
N THR A 493 -7.35 -26.01 -18.24
CA THR A 493 -7.03 -27.40 -17.84
C THR A 493 -5.54 -27.68 -17.98
N PRO A 494 -4.95 -28.58 -17.16
CA PRO A 494 -3.50 -28.82 -17.10
C PRO A 494 -2.80 -29.29 -18.41
N GLN A 495 -3.54 -29.58 -19.48
CA GLN A 495 -2.98 -30.08 -20.74
C GLN A 495 -2.56 -28.99 -21.72
N GLN A 496 -2.89 -27.72 -21.47
CA GLN A 496 -2.45 -26.59 -22.31
C GLN A 496 -1.08 -26.01 -21.91
N LEU A 497 -0.44 -26.56 -20.87
CA LEU A 497 0.86 -26.12 -20.33
C LEU A 497 2.08 -26.88 -20.88
N ILE A 498 1.92 -27.82 -21.83
CA ILE A 498 3.01 -28.71 -22.27
C ILE A 498 3.59 -28.37 -23.66
N GLU A 499 2.89 -27.60 -24.50
CA GLU A 499 3.32 -27.36 -25.90
C GLU A 499 4.19 -26.12 -26.14
N LEU A 500 4.61 -25.39 -25.09
CA LEU A 500 5.47 -24.19 -25.24
C LEU A 500 6.97 -24.46 -24.96
N SER A 501 7.40 -25.72 -24.84
CA SER A 501 8.75 -26.09 -24.36
C SER A 501 9.78 -26.51 -25.42
N SER A 502 9.57 -26.23 -26.72
CA SER A 502 10.53 -26.68 -27.75
C SER A 502 10.80 -25.65 -28.86
N GLY A 503 11.98 -25.03 -28.83
CA GLY A 503 12.50 -24.26 -29.97
C GLY A 503 13.79 -23.49 -29.68
N SER A 504 14.93 -24.17 -29.65
CA SER A 504 16.27 -23.57 -29.58
C SER A 504 16.82 -23.18 -30.97
N SER A 505 17.60 -22.11 -31.10
CA SER A 505 18.95 -22.18 -31.72
C SER A 505 19.78 -20.91 -31.51
N SER A 506 21.09 -21.16 -31.35
CA SER A 506 22.26 -20.32 -31.12
C SER A 506 22.65 -19.31 -32.21
N ASN A 507 23.40 -18.26 -31.82
CA ASN A 507 24.71 -17.90 -32.40
C ASN A 507 25.50 -16.92 -31.50
N GLU A 508 26.82 -17.13 -31.44
CA GLU A 508 27.85 -16.37 -30.69
C GLU A 508 28.29 -15.05 -31.37
N PRO A 509 28.98 -14.14 -30.66
CA PRO A 509 29.22 -12.75 -31.07
C PRO A 509 30.66 -12.46 -31.53
N ASP A 510 30.82 -11.41 -32.33
CA ASP A 510 32.10 -10.79 -32.66
C ASP A 510 32.22 -9.38 -32.05
N ASN A 511 33.39 -9.09 -31.49
CA ASN A 511 33.81 -7.85 -30.82
C ASN A 511 34.53 -6.93 -31.85
N PRO A 512 34.52 -5.58 -31.75
CA PRO A 512 35.74 -4.94 -31.22
C PRO A 512 35.64 -3.51 -30.60
N SER A 513 36.55 -3.30 -29.63
CA SER A 513 37.46 -2.15 -29.39
C SER A 513 36.96 -0.70 -29.17
N GLU A 514 37.21 -0.24 -27.93
CA GLU A 514 37.88 1.00 -27.46
C GLU A 514 37.86 2.29 -28.29
N GLY A 515 37.22 3.32 -27.73
CA GLY A 515 37.47 4.73 -28.02
C GLY A 515 37.17 5.57 -26.77
N SER A 516 38.17 6.28 -26.25
CA SER A 516 38.06 7.10 -25.04
C SER A 516 37.38 8.44 -25.31
N SER A 517 36.37 8.77 -24.51
CA SER A 517 36.00 10.12 -24.14
C SER A 517 35.89 10.16 -22.62
N HIS A 518 36.45 11.21 -21.99
CA HIS A 518 36.26 11.48 -20.57
C HIS A 518 34.76 11.75 -20.32
N GLU A 519 34.04 10.68 -20.00
CA GLU A 519 32.83 10.75 -19.20
C GLU A 519 33.25 11.06 -17.75
N PRO A 520 32.47 11.87 -17.02
CA PRO A 520 32.64 11.96 -15.58
C PRO A 520 32.57 10.56 -15.02
N THR A 521 33.56 10.21 -14.21
CA THR A 521 33.62 8.85 -13.65
C THR A 521 32.37 8.63 -12.80
N GLN A 522 31.83 7.40 -12.79
CA GLN A 522 30.65 7.05 -12.00
C GLN A 522 30.77 7.51 -10.52
N SER A 523 32.00 7.63 -10.00
CA SER A 523 32.31 8.20 -8.69
C SER A 523 32.07 9.71 -8.55
N GLU A 524 32.27 10.53 -9.58
CA GLU A 524 32.02 11.98 -9.53
C GLU A 524 30.52 12.29 -9.56
N VAL A 525 29.72 11.45 -10.24
CA VAL A 525 28.26 11.56 -10.28
C VAL A 525 27.63 11.12 -8.95
N GLU A 526 28.13 10.02 -8.38
CA GLU A 526 27.72 9.57 -7.03
C GLU A 526 28.08 10.60 -5.93
N GLU A 527 29.12 11.42 -6.12
CA GLU A 527 29.55 12.48 -5.20
C GLU A 527 28.64 13.73 -5.29
N ILE A 528 28.16 14.09 -6.49
CA ILE A 528 27.21 15.20 -6.70
C ILE A 528 25.81 14.85 -6.14
N GLU A 529 25.31 13.64 -6.41
CA GLU A 529 24.07 13.13 -5.81
C GLU A 529 24.18 13.02 -4.27
N LEU A 530 25.43 12.95 -3.76
CA LEU A 530 25.72 12.92 -2.34
C LEU A 530 25.59 14.26 -1.64
N GLU A 531 26.16 15.31 -2.20
CA GLU A 531 26.06 16.65 -1.62
C GLU A 531 24.63 17.21 -1.67
N GLU A 532 23.78 16.83 -2.64
CA GLU A 532 22.40 17.37 -2.68
C GLU A 532 21.42 16.68 -1.72
N ILE A 533 21.48 15.34 -1.57
CA ILE A 533 20.59 14.67 -0.59
C ILE A 533 20.95 15.17 0.80
N ILE A 534 22.24 15.33 1.05
CA ILE A 534 22.76 15.97 2.26
C ILE A 534 22.22 17.41 2.33
N GLY A 535 22.43 18.24 1.31
CA GLY A 535 22.00 19.65 1.30
C GLY A 535 20.50 19.87 1.46
N LEU A 536 19.65 18.93 1.01
CA LEU A 536 18.20 18.99 1.21
C LEU A 536 17.78 18.56 2.61
N LEU A 537 18.49 17.60 3.19
CA LEU A 537 18.28 17.17 4.56
C LEU A 537 18.97 18.12 5.59
N GLU A 538 19.95 18.93 5.17
CA GLU A 538 20.70 19.92 5.97
C GLU A 538 19.97 21.23 6.23
N LYS A 539 18.76 21.46 5.68
CA LYS A 539 17.98 22.69 5.92
C LYS A 539 17.64 22.95 7.41
N GLU A 540 18.15 22.16 8.36
CA GLU A 540 17.90 22.23 9.80
C GLU A 540 18.64 23.33 10.59
N ASP A 541 19.68 24.02 10.09
CA ASP A 541 20.53 24.81 11.00
C ASP A 541 20.36 26.35 11.04
N ASP A 542 19.58 26.98 10.15
CA ASP A 542 19.56 28.46 10.02
C ASP A 542 18.36 29.19 10.68
N GLU A 543 17.41 28.49 11.34
CA GLU A 543 16.21 29.13 11.93
C GLU A 543 16.12 29.16 13.47
N GLU A 544 17.19 28.87 14.24
CA GLU A 544 17.13 28.99 15.71
C GLU A 544 17.41 30.39 16.30
N ASP A 545 17.72 31.42 15.51
CA ASP A 545 18.20 32.72 16.05
C ASP A 545 17.21 33.91 15.99
N LEU A 546 15.89 33.69 15.85
CA LEU A 546 14.90 34.79 15.76
C LEU A 546 13.87 34.92 16.89
N TYR A 547 13.98 34.16 17.98
CA TYR A 547 13.16 34.39 19.19
C TYR A 547 13.98 34.66 20.45
N SER A 548 14.84 35.69 20.38
CA SER A 548 15.23 36.45 21.58
C SER A 548 15.34 37.95 21.29
N ALA A 549 14.22 38.66 21.32
CA ALA A 549 14.18 40.09 21.69
C ALA A 549 12.74 40.56 21.95
N ASP A 550 12.57 41.12 23.15
CA ASP A 550 11.48 41.93 23.73
C ASP A 550 10.14 41.29 24.15
#